data_AF-A0A920W240-F1
#
_entry.id   AF-A0A920W240-F1
#
_cell.length_a   1.000
_cell.length_b   1.000
_cell.length_c   1.000
_cell.angle_alpha   90.00
_cell.angle_beta   90.00
_cell.angle_gamma   90.00
#
_symmetry.space_group_name_H-M   'P 1'
#
loop_
_entity.id
_entity.type
_entity.pdbx_description
1 polymer ?
#
loop_
_entity_poly.entity_id
_entity_poly.type
_entity_poly.pdbx_seq_one_letter_code
_entity_poly.pdbx_strand_id
1 'polypeptide(L)'
;MSESDGAERSFEKLSKAITEAVMVSPKVKKIVAEIQKNEEICPKSFMVLVLKMEVLTDSLELEVEEELTEEQPTPKKRASRKSLKKSQFIDGQQLSKKEIEFQEYSNKKFNTEEWLKKNGLIL
;
A
#
# COMPACT_ATOMS: atom_id res chain seq x y z
N MET A 1 8.73 12.99 24.94
CA MET A 1 8.75 11.56 24.63
C MET A 1 7.40 10.98 25.04
N SER A 2 6.38 11.09 24.18
CA SER A 2 5.01 10.62 24.50
C SER A 2 4.16 10.28 23.27
N GLU A 3 4.58 10.65 22.06
CA GLU A 3 3.77 10.42 20.85
C GLU A 3 3.96 9.02 20.24
N SER A 4 5.14 8.39 20.39
CA SER A 4 5.35 7.04 19.83
C SER A 4 4.60 5.95 20.60
N ASP A 5 4.37 6.15 21.90
CA ASP A 5 3.67 5.21 22.79
C ASP A 5 2.15 5.14 22.48
N GLY A 6 1.61 6.19 21.85
CA GLY A 6 0.23 6.24 21.36
C GLY A 6 0.06 5.50 20.03
N ALA A 7 1.02 5.67 19.11
CA ALA A 7 1.03 5.04 17.79
C ALA A 7 1.21 3.52 17.87
N GLU A 8 2.11 3.03 18.73
CA GLU A 8 2.29 1.59 18.98
C GLU A 8 1.00 0.94 19.51
N ARG A 9 0.30 1.61 20.43
CA ARG A 9 -0.99 1.12 20.95
C ARG A 9 -2.12 1.16 19.94
N SER A 10 -2.09 2.04 18.93
CA SER A 10 -3.06 2.01 17.83
C SER A 10 -2.78 0.87 16.88
N PHE A 11 -1.51 0.64 16.54
CA PHE A 11 -1.11 -0.47 15.68
C PHE A 11 -1.48 -1.82 16.29
N GLU A 12 -1.17 -2.03 17.57
CA GLU A 12 -1.52 -3.26 18.31
C GLU A 12 -3.04 -3.52 18.30
N LYS A 13 -3.86 -2.48 18.39
CA LYS A 13 -5.32 -2.61 18.34
C LYS A 13 -5.81 -3.00 16.96
N LEU A 14 -5.27 -2.39 15.91
CA LEU A 14 -5.66 -2.66 14.52
C LEU A 14 -5.19 -4.05 14.08
N SER A 15 -3.95 -4.44 14.41
CA SER A 15 -3.42 -5.78 14.14
C SER A 15 -4.23 -6.86 14.84
N LYS A 16 -4.63 -6.61 16.09
CA LYS A 16 -5.54 -7.48 16.83
C LYS A 16 -6.92 -7.58 16.19
N ALA A 17 -7.51 -6.46 15.74
CA ALA A 17 -8.82 -6.46 15.10
C ALA A 17 -8.83 -7.23 13.76
N ILE A 18 -7.77 -7.09 12.95
CA ILE A 18 -7.59 -7.85 11.71
C ILE A 18 -7.45 -9.34 12.01
N THR A 19 -6.58 -9.69 12.96
CA THR A 19 -6.38 -11.08 13.38
C THR A 19 -7.68 -11.70 13.88
N GLU A 20 -8.43 -10.98 14.72
CA GLU A 20 -9.75 -11.40 15.19
C GLU A 20 -10.74 -11.57 14.03
N ALA A 21 -10.82 -10.63 13.07
CA ALA A 21 -11.72 -10.73 11.93
C ALA A 21 -11.40 -11.95 11.04
N VAL A 22 -10.12 -12.19 10.76
CA VAL A 22 -9.64 -13.35 10.01
C VAL A 22 -10.00 -14.64 10.75
N MET A 23 -9.73 -14.69 12.05
CA MET A 23 -9.96 -15.89 12.86
C MET A 23 -11.45 -16.12 13.16
N VAL A 24 -12.30 -15.10 13.20
CA VAL A 24 -13.75 -15.23 13.41
C VAL A 24 -14.46 -15.72 12.16
N SER A 25 -13.94 -15.41 10.97
CA SER A 25 -14.52 -15.80 9.68
C SER A 25 -14.77 -17.33 9.60
N PRO A 26 -16.03 -17.79 9.52
CA PRO A 26 -16.35 -19.21 9.42
C PRO A 26 -15.69 -19.90 8.22
N LYS A 27 -15.54 -19.15 7.12
CA LYS A 27 -14.88 -19.62 5.90
C LYS A 27 -13.39 -19.88 6.14
N VAL A 28 -12.70 -18.94 6.79
CA VAL A 28 -11.27 -19.08 7.13
C VAL A 28 -11.07 -20.24 8.10
N LYS A 29 -11.88 -20.33 9.17
CA LYS A 29 -11.84 -21.44 10.13
C LYS A 29 -11.94 -22.81 9.46
N LYS A 30 -12.88 -22.96 8.52
CA LYS A 30 -13.07 -24.22 7.78
C LYS A 30 -11.82 -24.60 6.96
N ILE A 31 -11.25 -23.63 6.24
CA ILE A 31 -10.05 -23.87 5.40
C ILE A 31 -8.84 -24.18 6.27
N VAL A 32 -8.65 -23.49 7.40
CA VAL A 32 -7.55 -23.76 8.34
C VAL A 32 -7.69 -25.15 8.96
N ALA A 33 -8.90 -25.57 9.34
CA ALA A 33 -9.15 -26.92 9.85
C ALA A 33 -8.85 -28.00 8.80
N GLU A 34 -9.12 -27.73 7.52
CA GLU A 34 -8.78 -28.63 6.42
C GLU A 34 -7.26 -28.72 6.21
N ILE A 35 -6.53 -27.60 6.31
CA ILE A 35 -5.07 -27.58 6.30
C ILE A 35 -4.50 -28.41 7.45
N GLN A 36 -5.04 -28.25 8.67
CA GLN A 36 -4.58 -28.97 9.87
C GLN A 36 -4.88 -30.47 9.82
N LYS A 37 -5.94 -30.87 9.11
CA LYS A 37 -6.32 -32.28 8.93
C LYS A 37 -5.42 -33.00 7.92
N ASN A 38 -4.78 -32.26 7.02
CA ASN A 38 -3.88 -32.83 6.03
C ASN A 38 -2.49 -33.03 6.66
N GLU A 39 -2.08 -34.29 6.79
CA GLU A 39 -0.75 -34.65 7.33
C GLU A 39 0.39 -34.28 6.38
N GLU A 40 0.09 -34.13 5.07
CA GLU A 40 1.02 -33.66 4.05
C GLU A 40 0.76 -32.18 3.69
N ILE A 41 1.33 -31.28 4.49
CA ILE A 41 1.42 -29.87 4.11
C ILE A 41 2.62 -29.69 3.19
N CYS A 42 2.39 -29.34 1.92
CA CYS A 42 3.46 -28.99 0.99
C CYS A 42 4.24 -27.77 1.51
N PRO A 43 5.56 -27.88 1.80
CA PRO A 43 6.34 -26.79 2.40
C PRO A 43 6.34 -25.51 1.57
N LYS A 44 6.34 -25.64 0.24
CA LYS A 44 6.29 -24.50 -0.69
C LYS A 44 5.00 -23.72 -0.53
N SER A 45 3.86 -24.41 -0.47
CA SER A 45 2.54 -23.79 -0.32
C SER A 45 2.37 -23.13 1.04
N PHE A 46 2.90 -23.75 2.10
CA PHE A 46 2.86 -23.17 3.45
C PHE A 46 3.69 -21.90 3.55
N MET A 47 4.90 -21.89 2.99
CA MET A 47 5.74 -20.69 2.94
C MET A 47 5.07 -19.55 2.18
N VAL A 48 4.38 -19.83 1.07
CA VAL A 48 3.59 -18.81 0.34
C VAL A 48 2.46 -18.23 1.21
N LEU A 49 1.81 -19.04 2.04
CA LEU A 49 0.77 -18.56 2.97
C LEU A 49 1.35 -17.64 4.04
N VAL A 50 2.50 -18.01 4.63
CA VAL A 50 3.20 -17.20 5.63
C VAL A 50 3.63 -15.86 5.02
N LEU A 51 4.29 -15.87 3.86
CA LEU A 51 4.72 -14.66 3.16
C LEU A 51 3.53 -13.74 2.81
N LYS A 52 2.39 -14.31 2.40
CA LYS A 52 1.19 -13.51 2.11
C LYS A 52 0.59 -12.87 3.36
N MET A 53 0.64 -13.54 4.50
CA MET A 53 0.21 -12.96 5.78
C MET A 53 1.14 -11.84 6.22
N GLU A 54 2.45 -12.00 6.03
CA GLU A 54 3.47 -10.98 6.30
C GLU A 54 3.31 -9.75 5.39
N VAL A 55 3.11 -9.95 4.08
CA VAL A 55 2.83 -8.84 3.15
C VAL A 55 1.55 -8.10 3.52
N LEU A 56 0.52 -8.79 4.02
CA LEU A 56 -0.72 -8.13 4.48
C LEU A 56 -0.49 -7.28 5.74
N THR A 57 0.46 -7.64 6.60
CA THR A 57 0.83 -6.83 7.75
C THR A 57 1.77 -5.68 7.38
N ASP A 58 2.71 -5.90 6.47
CA ASP A 58 3.69 -4.88 6.04
C ASP A 58 3.10 -3.83 5.11
N SER A 59 2.18 -4.22 4.21
CA SER A 59 1.49 -3.26 3.34
C SER A 59 0.64 -2.27 4.16
N LEU A 60 0.18 -2.70 5.34
CA LEU A 60 -0.52 -1.83 6.27
C LEU A 60 0.43 -0.83 6.97
N GLU A 61 1.66 -1.23 7.29
CA GLU A 61 2.66 -0.31 7.87
C GLU A 61 2.98 0.85 6.92
N LEU A 62 3.07 0.59 5.60
CA LEU A 62 3.24 1.62 4.57
C LEU A 62 2.04 2.56 4.43
N GLU A 63 0.80 2.05 4.52
CA GLU A 63 -0.41 2.88 4.51
C GLU A 63 -0.55 3.71 5.79
N VAL A 64 -0.12 3.19 6.94
CA VAL A 64 -0.12 3.90 8.24
C VAL A 64 0.94 5.02 8.25
N GLU A 65 2.11 4.83 7.65
CA GLU A 65 3.07 5.94 7.44
C GLU A 65 2.47 7.06 6.55
N GLU A 66 1.70 6.71 5.52
CA GLU A 66 0.97 7.69 4.72
C GLU A 66 -0.15 8.39 5.53
N GLU A 67 -0.91 7.67 6.36
CA GLU A 67 -2.02 8.21 7.15
C GLU A 67 -1.57 9.09 8.32
N LEU A 68 -0.43 8.80 8.97
CA LEU A 68 0.15 9.64 10.03
C LEU A 68 0.63 11.01 9.54
N THR A 69 0.71 11.21 8.21
CA THR A 69 1.01 12.53 7.61
C THR A 69 -0.23 13.33 7.21
N GLU A 70 -1.44 12.75 7.26
CA GLU A 70 -2.69 13.45 6.94
C GLU A 70 -3.47 13.83 8.21
N GLU A 71 -3.07 14.94 8.83
CA GLU A 71 -3.85 15.62 9.87
C GLU A 71 -5.24 16.00 9.30
N GLN A 72 -6.31 15.43 9.86
CA GLN A 72 -7.70 15.64 9.46
C GLN A 72 -8.10 17.14 9.41
N PRO A 73 -8.76 17.61 8.33
CA PRO A 73 -9.60 18.80 8.41
C PRO A 73 -11.08 18.41 8.48
N THR A 74 -11.75 18.95 9.51
CA THR A 74 -13.20 18.94 9.71
C THR A 74 -14.02 19.36 8.47
N PRO A 75 -15.28 18.90 8.33
CA PRO A 75 -16.03 19.08 7.09
C PRO A 75 -16.62 20.49 7.01
N LYS A 76 -16.08 21.34 6.14
CA LYS A 76 -16.78 22.53 5.65
C LYS A 76 -16.97 22.49 4.14
N LYS A 77 -18.25 22.63 3.80
CA LYS A 77 -18.95 22.81 2.53
C LYS A 77 -18.10 23.19 1.31
N ARG A 78 -18.34 22.43 0.24
CA ARG A 78 -18.13 22.69 -1.20
C ARG A 78 -17.61 24.09 -1.55
N ALA A 79 -16.32 24.17 -1.85
CA ALA A 79 -15.76 25.11 -2.81
C ALA A 79 -14.62 24.42 -3.56
N SER A 80 -14.79 24.27 -4.88
CA SER A 80 -13.78 23.98 -5.91
C SER A 80 -12.38 23.56 -5.39
N ARG A 81 -12.10 22.25 -5.36
CA ARG A 81 -10.73 21.73 -5.19
C ARG A 81 -9.88 22.22 -6.37
N LYS A 82 -9.14 23.31 -6.17
CA LYS A 82 -7.80 23.38 -6.76
C LYS A 82 -7.03 22.28 -6.05
N SER A 83 -6.67 21.22 -6.78
CA SER A 83 -5.81 20.16 -6.28
C SER A 83 -4.62 20.79 -5.56
N LEU A 84 -4.55 20.63 -4.24
CA LEU A 84 -3.32 20.88 -3.50
C LEU A 84 -2.28 19.99 -4.18
N LYS A 85 -1.36 20.59 -4.96
CA LYS A 85 -0.29 19.87 -5.65
C LYS A 85 0.57 19.24 -4.54
N LYS A 86 0.31 17.97 -4.22
CA LYS A 86 1.17 17.16 -3.35
C LYS A 86 2.59 17.28 -3.92
N SER A 87 3.57 17.56 -3.06
CA SER A 87 4.98 17.63 -3.44
C SER A 87 5.41 16.27 -3.97
N GLN A 88 5.88 16.24 -5.22
CA GLN A 88 6.38 15.02 -5.86
C GLN A 88 7.89 14.93 -5.63
N PHE A 89 8.38 13.70 -5.42
CA PHE A 89 9.79 13.43 -5.18
C PHE A 89 10.29 12.36 -6.16
N ILE A 90 11.51 12.54 -6.69
CA ILE A 90 12.24 11.53 -7.47
C ILE A 90 13.65 11.45 -6.87
N ASP A 91 14.14 10.24 -6.62
CA ASP A 91 15.45 9.98 -5.99
C ASP A 91 15.69 10.76 -4.68
N GLY A 92 14.62 10.98 -3.92
CA GLY A 92 14.65 11.74 -2.66
C GLY A 92 14.70 13.28 -2.83
N GLN A 93 14.68 13.80 -4.05
CA GLN A 93 14.66 15.23 -4.34
C GLN A 93 13.26 15.71 -4.69
N GLN A 94 12.87 16.88 -4.15
CA GLN A 94 11.58 17.49 -4.43
C GLN A 94 11.55 18.09 -5.84
N LEU A 95 10.54 17.72 -6.63
CA LEU A 95 10.35 18.26 -7.97
C LEU A 95 9.85 19.70 -7.94
N SER A 96 10.43 20.53 -8.80
CA SER A 96 9.94 21.86 -9.09
C SER A 96 8.61 21.80 -9.86
N LYS A 97 7.86 22.90 -9.81
CA LYS A 97 6.58 23.03 -10.55
C LYS A 97 6.75 22.79 -12.05
N LYS A 98 7.88 23.21 -12.63
CA LYS A 98 8.17 23.05 -14.06
C LYS A 98 8.46 21.60 -14.42
N GLU A 99 9.16 20.87 -13.55
CA GLU A 99 9.44 19.44 -13.75
C GLU A 99 8.17 18.60 -13.68
N ILE A 100 7.29 18.90 -12.72
CA ILE A 100 5.96 18.25 -12.63
C ILE A 100 5.15 18.51 -13.91
N GLU A 101 5.09 19.76 -14.37
CA GLU A 101 4.37 20.12 -15.59
C GLU A 101 4.97 19.45 -16.83
N PHE A 102 6.30 19.35 -16.90
CA PHE A 102 7.00 18.64 -17.96
C PHE A 102 6.73 17.14 -17.94
N GLN A 103 6.69 16.51 -16.78
CA GLN A 103 6.37 15.09 -16.63
C GLN A 103 4.93 14.81 -17.05
N GLU A 104 3.97 15.62 -16.61
CA GLU A 104 2.56 15.49 -17.03
C GLU A 104 2.40 15.67 -18.55
N TYR A 105 3.11 16.62 -19.14
CA TYR A 105 3.15 16.82 -20.59
C TYR A 105 3.74 15.60 -21.31
N SER A 106 4.89 15.11 -20.82
CA SER A 106 5.60 13.98 -21.40
C SER A 106 4.77 12.71 -21.32
N ASN A 107 4.16 12.41 -20.17
CA ASN A 107 3.27 11.24 -20.00
C ASN A 107 2.09 11.24 -20.98
N LYS A 108 1.54 12.41 -21.34
CA LYS A 108 0.44 12.51 -22.32
C LYS A 108 0.88 12.32 -23.76
N LYS A 109 2.14 12.61 -24.08
CA LYS A 109 2.68 12.64 -25.45
C LYS A 109 3.60 11.47 -25.77
N PHE A 110 4.12 10.81 -24.74
CA PHE A 110 5.08 9.73 -24.88
C PHE A 110 4.36 8.46 -25.31
N ASN A 111 4.74 7.95 -26.49
CA ASN A 111 4.32 6.63 -26.95
C ASN A 111 5.38 5.61 -26.55
N THR A 112 5.07 4.84 -25.51
CA THR A 112 5.97 3.81 -24.98
C THR A 112 6.31 2.76 -26.04
N GLU A 113 5.34 2.35 -26.86
CA GLU A 113 5.55 1.29 -27.86
C GLU A 113 6.49 1.75 -28.98
N GLU A 114 6.27 2.96 -29.51
CA GLU A 114 7.16 3.55 -30.53
C GLU A 114 8.56 3.77 -29.98
N TRP A 115 8.69 4.25 -28.74
CA TRP A 115 9.99 4.45 -28.10
C TRP A 115 10.72 3.12 -27.90
N LEU A 116 10.05 2.08 -27.42
CA LEU A 116 10.64 0.76 -27.23
C LEU A 116 11.07 0.12 -28.56
N LYS A 117 10.24 0.25 -29.62
CA LYS A 117 10.56 -0.21 -30.98
C LYS A 117 11.79 0.50 -31.55
N LYS A 118 11.83 1.83 -31.42
CA LYS A 118 12.96 2.65 -31.88
C LYS A 118 14.29 2.25 -31.20
N ASN A 119 14.22 1.81 -29.95
CA ASN A 119 15.40 1.39 -29.18
C ASN A 119 15.66 -0.13 -29.26
N GLY A 120 14.93 -0.88 -30.09
CA GLY A 120 15.13 -2.32 -30.29
C GLY A 120 14.83 -3.17 -29.04
N LEU A 121 14.07 -2.64 -28.08
CA LEU A 121 13.69 -3.34 -26.85
C LEU A 121 12.49 -4.25 -27.06
N ILE A 122 11.66 -3.94 -28.05
CA ILE A 122 10.57 -4.78 -28.54
C ILE A 122 10.56 -4.72 -30.08
N LEU A 123 9.97 -5.75 -30.71
CA LEU A 123 9.82 -5.87 -32.16
C LEU A 123 8.61 -5.08 -32.69
#